data_AF-A0A956DJL9-F1
#
_entry.id   AF-A0A956DJL9-F1
#
_cell.length_a   1.000
_cell.length_b   1.000
_cell.length_c   1.000
_cell.angle_alpha   90.00
_cell.angle_beta   90.00
_cell.angle_gamma   90.00
#
_symmetry.space_group_name_H-M   'P 1'
#
loop_
_entity.id
_entity.type
_entity.pdbx_description
1 polymer ?
#
loop_
_entity_poly.entity_id
_entity_poly.type
_entity_poly.pdbx_seq_one_letter_code
_entity_poly.pdbx_strand_id
1 'polypeptide(L)'
;MVEGSIVVQDRSTQIFRTPKRDFTYAELRERVRVVEPGIVYFLELPGGRVENFQATLEIVEELAAPFDRYVVILDLAEASRPSPAVVEAVLDAGKRLGIQWCVVQSSSRLMKAVVQFVTRRTQSPYSLHDSVEEAVSAARAVLAAAH
;
A
#
# COMPACT_ATOMS: atom_id res chain seq x y z
N MET A 1 -29.35 22.85 -14.99
CA MET A 1 -28.47 21.67 -15.15
C MET A 1 -27.06 22.20 -15.21
N VAL A 2 -26.27 22.01 -14.16
CA VAL A 2 -24.87 22.47 -14.13
C VAL A 2 -24.03 21.28 -14.57
N GLU A 3 -23.53 21.33 -15.80
CA GLU A 3 -22.50 20.42 -16.27
C GLU A 3 -21.25 20.68 -15.44
N GLY A 4 -21.00 19.80 -14.47
CA GLY A 4 -19.77 19.79 -13.70
C GLY A 4 -18.64 19.34 -14.62
N SER A 5 -17.88 20.30 -15.16
CA SER A 5 -16.62 20.03 -15.82
C SER A 5 -15.72 19.27 -14.85
N ILE A 6 -15.54 17.97 -15.08
CA ILE A 6 -14.54 17.17 -14.38
C ILE A 6 -13.19 17.69 -14.85
N VAL A 7 -12.57 18.54 -14.03
CA VAL A 7 -11.17 18.91 -14.20
C VAL A 7 -10.37 17.65 -13.91
N VAL A 8 -10.02 16.91 -14.96
CA VAL A 8 -9.01 15.84 -14.87
C VAL A 8 -7.70 16.54 -14.60
N GLN A 9 -7.34 16.64 -13.32
CA GLN A 9 -6.07 17.21 -12.89
C GLN A 9 -4.96 16.29 -13.41
N ASP A 10 -4.13 16.79 -14.32
CA ASP A 10 -2.97 16.04 -14.81
C ASP A 10 -1.96 15.89 -13.68
N ARG A 11 -2.01 14.74 -13.00
CA ARG A 11 -1.13 14.39 -11.87
C ARG A 11 0.26 13.96 -12.30
N SER A 12 0.53 13.84 -13.61
CA SER A 12 1.84 13.38 -14.12
C SER A 12 3.02 14.26 -13.68
N THR A 13 2.75 15.53 -13.33
CA THR A 13 3.75 16.51 -12.90
C THR A 13 3.90 16.63 -11.37
N GLN A 14 3.12 15.88 -10.58
CA GLN A 14 3.18 15.95 -9.12
C GLN A 14 4.48 15.33 -8.59
N ILE A 15 5.15 16.05 -7.70
CA ILE A 15 6.42 15.64 -7.08
C ILE A 15 6.22 15.37 -5.58
N PHE A 16 6.69 14.19 -5.15
CA PHE A 16 6.61 13.63 -3.82
C PHE A 16 8.00 13.57 -3.20
N ARG A 17 8.23 14.40 -2.18
CA ARG A 17 9.57 14.56 -1.58
C ARG A 17 9.82 13.50 -0.52
N THR A 18 10.98 12.86 -0.53
CA THR A 18 11.49 12.07 0.62
C THR A 18 12.82 12.65 1.11
N PRO A 19 13.32 12.25 2.29
CA PRO A 19 14.67 12.62 2.71
C PRO A 19 15.79 12.10 1.79
N LYS A 20 15.52 11.07 0.97
CA LYS A 20 16.53 10.48 0.07
C LYS A 20 16.52 11.10 -1.32
N ARG A 21 15.33 11.25 -1.91
CA ARG A 21 15.11 11.88 -3.23
C ARG A 21 13.65 12.27 -3.45
N ASP A 22 13.40 13.01 -4.51
CA ASP A 22 12.07 13.28 -5.01
C ASP A 22 11.58 12.13 -5.92
N PHE A 23 10.27 11.88 -5.88
CA PHE A 23 9.56 10.89 -6.69
C PHE A 23 8.45 11.57 -7.47
N THR A 24 8.29 11.26 -8.74
CA THR A 24 7.13 11.67 -9.54
C THR A 24 5.94 10.74 -9.30
N TYR A 25 4.73 11.18 -9.66
CA TYR A 25 3.56 10.29 -9.63
C TYR A 25 3.76 9.04 -10.51
N ALA A 26 4.41 9.17 -11.67
CA ALA A 26 4.72 8.04 -12.55
C ALA A 26 5.63 7.01 -11.84
N GLU A 27 6.67 7.47 -11.13
CA GLU A 27 7.53 6.57 -10.36
C GLU A 27 6.81 5.91 -9.18
N LEU A 28 5.87 6.59 -8.52
CA LEU A 28 4.99 5.95 -7.54
C LEU A 28 4.12 4.88 -8.19
N ARG A 29 3.58 5.19 -9.39
CA ARG A 29 2.72 4.29 -10.15
C ARG A 29 3.42 3.00 -10.54
N GLU A 30 4.70 3.05 -10.89
CA GLU A 30 5.51 1.87 -11.21
C GLU A 30 5.72 0.93 -10.01
N ARG A 31 5.60 1.45 -8.79
CA ARG A 31 5.73 0.66 -7.54
C ARG A 31 4.43 -0.03 -7.13
N VAL A 32 3.34 0.26 -7.82
CA VAL A 32 2.04 -0.39 -7.59
C VAL A 32 1.56 -1.08 -8.86
N ARG A 33 1.26 -2.36 -8.76
CA ARG A 33 0.79 -3.14 -9.91
C ARG A 33 -0.21 -4.20 -9.49
N VAL A 34 -1.09 -4.54 -10.40
CA VAL A 34 -1.92 -5.75 -10.29
C VAL A 34 -1.03 -6.94 -10.64
N VAL A 35 -0.87 -7.87 -9.69
CA VAL A 35 -0.11 -9.12 -9.94
C VAL A 35 -1.03 -10.17 -10.54
N GLU A 36 -2.24 -10.26 -10.00
CA GLU A 36 -3.33 -11.13 -10.43
C GLU A 36 -4.66 -10.40 -10.22
N PRO A 37 -5.76 -10.81 -10.88
CA PRO A 37 -7.07 -10.24 -10.63
C PRO A 37 -7.41 -10.23 -9.13
N GLY A 38 -7.70 -9.04 -8.58
CA GLY A 38 -7.96 -8.86 -7.15
C GLY A 38 -6.73 -8.88 -6.24
N ILE A 39 -5.50 -8.96 -6.76
CA ILE A 39 -4.26 -8.89 -5.96
C ILE A 39 -3.42 -7.71 -6.42
N VAL A 40 -3.36 -6.68 -5.59
CA VAL A 40 -2.57 -5.47 -5.85
C VAL A 40 -1.29 -5.52 -5.03
N TYR A 41 -0.14 -5.43 -5.68
CA TYR A 41 1.16 -5.33 -5.06
C TYR A 41 1.60 -3.87 -4.97
N PHE A 42 2.18 -3.51 -3.83
CA PHE A 42 2.72 -2.20 -3.53
C PHE A 42 4.09 -2.35 -2.85
N LEU A 43 5.14 -1.82 -3.47
CA LEU A 43 6.48 -1.71 -2.90
C LEU A 43 6.69 -0.35 -2.19
N GLU A 44 6.81 -0.36 -0.86
CA GLU A 44 6.92 0.83 -0.03
C GLU A 44 8.21 1.61 -0.30
N LEU A 45 8.16 2.94 -0.11
CA LEU A 45 9.29 3.82 -0.34
C LEU A 45 10.25 3.86 0.86
N PRO A 46 11.57 3.94 0.62
CA PRO A 46 12.51 4.28 1.67
C PRO A 46 12.27 5.73 2.14
N GLY A 47 12.02 5.91 3.43
CA GLY A 47 11.80 7.24 4.02
C GLY A 47 10.50 7.90 3.56
N GLY A 48 9.47 7.08 3.27
CA GLY A 48 8.15 7.55 2.89
C GLY A 48 7.60 8.61 3.86
N ARG A 49 6.91 9.61 3.29
CA ARG A 49 6.11 10.59 4.03
C ARG A 49 4.64 10.25 3.91
N VAL A 50 3.80 10.94 4.69
CA VAL A 50 2.35 10.72 4.71
C VAL A 50 1.75 10.91 3.32
N GLU A 51 2.19 11.95 2.61
CA GLU A 51 1.70 12.31 1.28
C GLU A 51 2.04 11.21 0.26
N ASN A 52 3.22 10.60 0.39
CA ASN A 52 3.66 9.53 -0.50
C ASN A 52 2.84 8.27 -0.27
N PHE A 53 2.62 7.92 1.01
CA PHE A 53 1.79 6.79 1.38
C PHE A 53 0.34 6.97 0.88
N GLN A 54 -0.24 8.16 1.08
CA GLN A 54 -1.59 8.49 0.61
C GLN A 54 -1.70 8.43 -0.91
N ALA A 55 -0.78 9.04 -1.65
CA ALA A 55 -0.78 8.96 -3.11
C ALA A 55 -0.63 7.52 -3.61
N THR A 56 0.16 6.70 -2.92
CA THR A 56 0.32 5.30 -3.29
C THR A 56 -0.93 4.47 -2.98
N LEU A 57 -1.64 4.78 -1.89
CA LEU A 57 -2.95 4.19 -1.62
C LEU A 57 -4.00 4.58 -2.66
N GLU A 58 -4.03 5.84 -3.11
CA GLU A 58 -4.93 6.27 -4.19
C GLU A 58 -4.68 5.46 -5.47
N ILE A 59 -3.42 5.19 -5.80
CA ILE A 59 -3.04 4.33 -6.92
C ILE A 59 -3.52 2.89 -6.71
N VAL A 60 -3.40 2.36 -5.49
CA VAL A 60 -3.91 1.02 -5.13
C VAL A 60 -5.42 0.97 -5.34
N GLU A 61 -6.17 1.95 -4.84
CA GLU A 61 -7.63 2.05 -5.00
C GLU A 61 -8.04 2.17 -6.48
N GLU A 62 -7.33 2.99 -7.27
CA GLU A 62 -7.53 3.13 -8.72
C GLU A 62 -7.37 1.79 -9.44
N LEU A 63 -6.29 1.07 -9.15
CA LEU A 63 -6.02 -0.25 -9.73
C LEU A 63 -7.00 -1.32 -9.26
N ALA A 64 -7.50 -1.19 -8.03
CA ALA A 64 -8.41 -2.13 -7.43
C ALA A 64 -9.88 -1.91 -7.84
N ALA A 65 -10.23 -0.72 -8.33
CA ALA A 65 -11.59 -0.32 -8.68
C ALA A 65 -12.37 -1.32 -9.56
N PRO A 66 -11.75 -2.06 -10.52
CA PRO A 66 -12.45 -3.05 -11.32
C PRO A 66 -12.81 -4.35 -10.59
N PHE A 67 -12.31 -4.58 -9.37
CA PHE A 67 -12.52 -5.81 -8.62
C PHE A 67 -13.48 -5.58 -7.46
N ASP A 68 -14.54 -6.40 -7.38
CA ASP A 68 -15.48 -6.36 -6.25
C ASP A 68 -14.78 -6.58 -4.89
N ARG A 69 -13.67 -7.33 -4.92
CA ARG A 69 -12.84 -7.66 -3.76
C ARG A 69 -11.39 -7.70 -4.17
N TYR A 70 -10.52 -7.24 -3.27
CA TYR A 70 -9.09 -7.30 -3.49
C TYR A 70 -8.30 -7.44 -2.19
N VAL A 71 -7.07 -7.92 -2.34
CA VAL A 71 -6.05 -8.04 -1.29
C VAL A 71 -4.87 -7.15 -1.69
N VAL A 72 -4.27 -6.48 -0.70
CA VAL A 72 -3.07 -5.68 -0.93
C VAL A 72 -1.84 -6.40 -0.37
N ILE A 73 -0.85 -6.62 -1.23
CA ILE A 73 0.48 -7.05 -0.84
C ILE A 73 1.33 -5.81 -0.62
N LEU A 74 1.74 -5.58 0.62
CA LEU A 74 2.63 -4.49 0.99
C LEU A 74 4.05 -5.04 1.15
N ASP A 75 4.95 -4.65 0.28
CA ASP A 75 6.34 -5.06 0.31
C ASP A 75 7.22 -3.99 0.96
N LEU A 76 7.86 -4.38 2.07
CA LEU A 76 8.70 -3.52 2.88
C LEU A 76 10.20 -3.77 2.65
N ALA A 77 10.59 -4.49 1.59
CA ALA A 77 11.98 -4.82 1.30
C ALA A 77 12.89 -3.58 1.25
N GLU A 78 12.41 -2.48 0.65
CA GLU A 78 13.15 -1.22 0.54
C GLU A 78 12.78 -0.19 1.63
N ALA A 79 11.79 -0.50 2.47
CA ALA A 79 11.27 0.44 3.45
C ALA A 79 12.29 0.74 4.55
N SER A 80 12.32 1.99 5.01
CA SER A 80 13.01 2.37 6.25
C SER A 80 12.01 2.57 7.37
N ARG A 81 12.52 2.77 8.60
CA ARG A 81 11.67 3.10 9.75
C ARG A 81 10.74 4.28 9.41
N PRO A 82 9.40 4.10 9.47
CA PRO A 82 8.47 5.17 9.20
C PRO A 82 8.47 6.19 10.35
N SER A 83 8.10 7.43 10.05
CA SER A 83 7.81 8.42 11.09
C SER A 83 6.51 8.07 11.82
N PRO A 84 6.30 8.57 13.05
CA PRO A 84 5.03 8.38 13.75
C PRO A 84 3.80 8.83 12.94
N ALA A 85 3.93 9.93 12.18
CA ALA A 85 2.84 10.43 11.34
C ALA A 85 2.45 9.44 10.22
N VAL A 86 3.43 8.76 9.62
CA VAL A 86 3.16 7.71 8.61
C VAL A 86 2.50 6.50 9.28
N VAL A 87 2.95 6.13 10.48
CA VAL A 87 2.32 5.03 11.24
C VAL A 87 0.83 5.32 11.50
N GLU A 88 0.48 6.53 11.93
CA GLU A 88 -0.92 6.92 12.13
C GLU A 88 -1.71 6.87 10.82
N ALA A 89 -1.14 7.36 9.71
CA ALA A 89 -1.78 7.29 8.40
C ALA A 89 -2.05 5.83 7.97
N VAL A 90 -1.12 4.90 8.23
CA VAL A 90 -1.31 3.46 7.96
C VAL A 90 -2.43 2.88 8.81
N LEU A 91 -2.47 3.21 10.11
CA LEU A 91 -3.52 2.74 11.01
C LEU A 91 -4.90 3.25 10.60
N ASP A 92 -5.01 4.52 10.19
CA ASP A 92 -6.27 5.10 9.72
C ASP A 92 -6.71 4.54 8.36
N ALA A 93 -5.76 4.31 7.45
CA ALA A 93 -6.05 3.61 6.19
C ALA A 93 -6.59 2.19 6.45
N GLY A 94 -6.00 1.47 7.41
CA GLY A 94 -6.48 0.15 7.81
C GLY A 94 -7.94 0.17 8.29
N LYS A 95 -8.30 1.12 9.16
CA LYS A 95 -9.69 1.27 9.63
C LYS A 95 -10.66 1.60 8.50
N ARG A 96 -10.27 2.50 7.59
CA ARG A 96 -11.13 2.99 6.51
C ARG A 96 -11.39 1.93 5.45
N LEU A 97 -10.34 1.22 5.04
CA LEU A 97 -10.41 0.37 3.85
C LEU A 97 -10.97 -1.02 4.12
N GLY A 98 -10.83 -1.56 5.33
CA GLY A 98 -11.31 -2.91 5.66
C GLY A 98 -10.69 -4.02 4.80
N ILE A 99 -9.62 -3.73 4.05
CA ILE A 99 -8.95 -4.66 3.14
C ILE A 99 -8.01 -5.61 3.89
N GLN A 100 -7.86 -6.82 3.34
CA GLN A 100 -6.83 -7.75 3.81
C GLN A 100 -5.45 -7.26 3.34
N TRP A 101 -4.50 -7.24 4.27
CA TRP A 101 -3.11 -6.95 4.00
C TRP A 101 -2.25 -8.23 4.06
N CYS A 102 -1.37 -8.40 3.08
CA CYS A 102 -0.29 -9.39 3.10
C CYS A 102 1.04 -8.63 3.10
N VAL A 103 1.73 -8.59 4.24
CA VAL A 103 2.92 -7.77 4.41
C VAL A 103 4.17 -8.62 4.23
N VAL A 104 4.96 -8.33 3.19
CA VAL A 104 6.30 -8.90 3.00
C VAL A 104 7.27 -8.14 3.87
N GLN A 105 7.88 -8.83 4.83
CA GLN A 105 8.70 -8.21 5.86
C GLN A 105 10.05 -7.76 5.33
N SER A 106 10.49 -6.58 5.79
CA SER A 106 11.88 -6.18 5.66
C SER A 106 12.81 -7.15 6.42
N SER A 107 14.02 -7.35 5.91
CA SER A 107 15.09 -8.07 6.63
C SER A 107 15.57 -7.33 7.89
N SER A 108 15.25 -6.04 8.02
CA SER A 108 15.61 -5.22 9.17
C SER A 108 14.80 -5.60 10.43
N ARG A 109 15.50 -6.02 11.50
CA ARG A 109 14.88 -6.34 12.80
C ARG A 109 14.06 -5.18 13.37
N LEU A 110 14.54 -3.95 13.19
CA LEU A 110 13.82 -2.74 13.61
C LEU A 110 12.50 -2.60 12.86
N MET A 111 12.51 -2.83 11.54
CA MET A 111 11.27 -2.80 10.75
C MET A 111 10.32 -3.92 11.13
N LYS A 112 10.80 -5.15 11.38
CA LYS A 112 9.96 -6.24 11.87
C LYS A 112 9.24 -5.87 13.18
N ALA A 113 9.93 -5.20 14.11
CA ALA A 113 9.32 -4.71 15.35
C ALA A 113 8.26 -3.61 15.11
N VAL A 114 8.53 -2.67 14.19
CA VAL A 114 7.56 -1.64 13.81
C VAL A 114 6.33 -2.27 13.17
N VAL A 115 6.50 -3.21 12.24
CA VAL A 115 5.39 -3.92 11.60
C VAL A 115 4.55 -4.62 12.64
N GLN A 116 5.15 -5.39 13.56
CA GLN A 116 4.41 -6.05 14.65
C GLN A 116 3.64 -5.05 15.53
N PHE A 117 4.21 -3.88 15.80
CA PHE A 117 3.53 -2.83 16.56
C PHE A 117 2.31 -2.28 15.81
N VAL A 118 2.46 -1.97 14.52
CA VAL A 118 1.37 -1.45 13.68
C VAL A 118 0.28 -2.49 13.52
N THR A 119 0.65 -3.74 13.22
CA THR A 119 -0.33 -4.79 12.95
C THR A 119 -1.09 -5.21 14.21
N ARG A 120 -0.51 -5.11 15.42
CA ARG A 120 -1.27 -5.29 16.67
C ARG A 120 -2.30 -4.21 16.94
N ARG A 121 -2.22 -3.06 16.26
CA ARG A 121 -3.09 -1.90 16.44
C ARG A 121 -4.04 -1.67 15.29
N THR A 122 -3.77 -2.25 14.12
CA THR A 122 -4.71 -2.21 13.01
C THR A 122 -5.88 -3.14 13.28
N GLN A 123 -7.06 -2.72 12.83
CA GLN A 123 -8.27 -3.54 12.87
C GLN A 123 -8.46 -4.34 11.58
N SER A 124 -7.71 -4.02 10.53
CA SER A 124 -7.76 -4.77 9.28
C SER A 124 -7.12 -6.14 9.46
N PRO A 125 -7.66 -7.18 8.82
CA PRO A 125 -7.01 -8.47 8.85
C PRO A 125 -5.68 -8.39 8.07
N TYR A 126 -4.64 -9.01 8.63
CA TYR A 126 -3.28 -8.99 8.06
C TYR A 126 -2.60 -10.35 8.18
N SER A 127 -1.61 -10.59 7.33
CA SER A 127 -0.66 -11.70 7.43
C SER A 127 0.75 -11.20 7.14
N LEU A 128 1.76 -11.83 7.76
CA LEU A 128 3.16 -11.46 7.65
C LEU A 128 3.91 -12.59 6.91
N HIS A 129 4.71 -12.23 5.92
CA HIS A 129 5.40 -13.18 5.04
C HIS A 129 6.86 -12.78 4.88
N ASP A 130 7.74 -13.75 4.64
CA ASP A 130 9.17 -13.47 4.41
C ASP A 130 9.47 -13.24 2.92
N SER A 131 8.56 -13.60 2.01
CA SER A 131 8.70 -13.40 0.57
C SER A 131 7.42 -12.93 -0.13
N VAL A 132 7.59 -12.34 -1.32
CA VAL A 132 6.47 -11.96 -2.21
C VAL A 132 5.68 -13.19 -2.65
N GLU A 133 6.35 -14.31 -2.93
CA GLU A 133 5.70 -15.55 -3.37
C GLU A 133 4.74 -16.10 -2.31
N GLU A 134 5.17 -16.15 -1.05
CA GLU A 134 4.33 -16.53 0.09
C GLU A 134 3.12 -15.59 0.25
N ALA A 135 3.35 -14.28 0.13
CA ALA A 135 2.29 -13.28 0.23
C ALA A 135 1.24 -13.43 -0.88
N VAL A 136 1.67 -13.69 -2.13
CA VAL A 136 0.77 -13.97 -3.26
C VAL A 136 -0.03 -15.24 -3.00
N SER A 137 0.61 -16.32 -2.54
CA SER A 137 -0.07 -17.58 -2.21
C SER A 137 -1.15 -17.37 -1.13
N ALA A 138 -0.84 -16.63 -0.07
CA ALA A 138 -1.79 -16.29 0.98
C ALA A 138 -2.94 -15.41 0.48
N ALA A 139 -2.65 -14.42 -0.38
CA ALA A 139 -3.67 -13.56 -0.97
C ALA A 139 -4.67 -14.37 -1.83
N ARG A 140 -4.18 -15.31 -2.64
CA ARG A 140 -5.05 -16.24 -3.39
C ARG A 140 -5.96 -17.03 -2.47
N ALA A 141 -5.43 -17.58 -1.37
CA ALA A 141 -6.22 -18.33 -0.41
C ALA A 141 -7.32 -17.49 0.23
N VAL A 142 -7.04 -16.22 0.55
CA VAL A 142 -8.03 -15.27 1.09
C VAL A 142 -9.15 -15.00 0.09
N LEU A 143 -8.81 -14.76 -1.18
CA LEU A 143 -9.82 -14.53 -2.22
C LEU A 143 -10.67 -15.79 -2.46
N ALA A 144 -10.05 -16.97 -2.49
CA ALA A 144 -10.74 -18.25 -2.70
C ALA A 144 -11.68 -18.62 -1.55
N ALA A 145 -11.29 -18.38 -0.30
CA ALA A 145 -12.09 -18.72 0.90
C ALA A 145 -13.38 -17.91 1.05
N ALA A 146 -13.57 -16.93 0.18
CA ALA A 146 -14.62 -15.94 0.32
C ALA A 146 -15.69 -16.03 -0.80
N HIS A 147 -15.56 -17.05 -1.64
CA HIS A 147 -16.57 -17.61 -2.55
C HIS A 147 -17.26 -18.80 -1.88
#